data_AF-A0A0D3FAM1-F1
#
_entry.id   AF-A0A0D3FAM1-F1
#
_cell.length_a   1.000
_cell.length_b   1.000
_cell.length_c   1.000
_cell.angle_alpha   90.00
_cell.angle_beta   90.00
_cell.angle_gamma   90.00
#
_symmetry.space_group_name_H-M   'P 1'
#
loop_
_entity.id
_entity.type
_entity.pdbx_description
1 polymer ?
#
loop_
_entity_poly.entity_id
_entity_poly.type
_entity_poly.pdbx_seq_one_letter_code
_entity_poly.pdbx_strand_id
1 'polypeptide(L)'
;MELVVLGQKMAECGAAREAAAQFGAASRLGSRALVAEPTLQVALLRLAVFLFKHANSREFELSPGGNEDKGAIAEQRVSLLRSWLPLLCRGSNGTDAPVLSSKERTEMVAVLDELIGKLGWEQQEEILALWLHHFAACPDTDWPNLESCYTRWYAESRRLLE
;
A
#
# COMPACT_ATOMS: atom_id res chain seq x y z
N MET A 1 19.50 -2.40 1.93
CA MET A 1 19.75 -3.13 0.66
C MET A 1 19.36 -4.61 0.79
N GLU A 2 19.63 -5.26 1.93
CA GLU A 2 19.30 -6.69 2.14
C GLU A 2 17.80 -7.02 2.18
N LEU A 3 16.94 -6.18 2.74
CA LEU A 3 15.48 -6.41 2.80
C LEU A 3 14.80 -6.39 1.42
N VAL A 4 15.26 -5.53 0.50
CA VAL A 4 14.75 -5.49 -0.87
C VAL A 4 15.19 -6.73 -1.64
N VAL A 5 16.45 -7.14 -1.46
CA VAL A 5 16.98 -8.39 -2.05
C VAL A 5 16.25 -9.60 -1.48
N LEU A 6 15.91 -9.60 -0.19
CA LEU A 6 15.09 -10.65 0.41
C LEU A 6 13.68 -10.66 -0.20
N GLY A 7 13.04 -9.50 -0.35
CA GLY A 7 11.73 -9.40 -1.02
C GLY A 7 11.75 -9.89 -2.47
N GLN A 8 12.78 -9.52 -3.24
CA GLN A 8 12.98 -10.00 -4.62
C GLN A 8 13.20 -11.50 -4.67
N LYS A 9 14.05 -12.05 -3.80
CA LYS A 9 14.28 -13.50 -3.69
C LYS A 9 13.02 -14.26 -3.26
N MET A 10 12.21 -13.68 -2.36
CA MET A 10 10.93 -14.28 -1.96
C MET A 10 9.94 -14.32 -3.13
N ALA A 11 9.93 -13.30 -4.00
CA ALA A 11 9.15 -13.34 -5.24
C ALA A 11 9.66 -14.39 -6.22
N GLU A 12 10.97 -14.50 -6.42
CA GLU A 12 11.59 -15.52 -7.27
C GLU A 12 11.29 -16.96 -6.78
N CYS A 13 11.03 -17.14 -5.48
CA CYS A 13 10.67 -18.44 -4.89
C CYS A 13 9.15 -18.73 -4.86
N GLY A 14 8.30 -17.89 -5.45
CA GLY A 14 6.84 -18.04 -5.37
C GLY A 14 6.24 -17.75 -3.99
N ALA A 15 7.04 -17.17 -3.08
CA ALA A 15 6.64 -16.85 -1.71
C ALA A 15 6.20 -15.39 -1.54
N ALA A 16 6.15 -14.58 -2.61
CA ALA A 16 5.79 -13.17 -2.50
C ALA A 16 4.33 -12.93 -2.08
N ARG A 17 3.41 -13.85 -2.39
CA ARG A 17 2.04 -13.76 -1.89
C ARG A 17 1.97 -13.98 -0.38
N GLU A 18 2.63 -15.03 0.10
CA GLU A 18 2.78 -15.31 1.54
C GLU A 18 3.46 -14.12 2.25
N ALA A 19 4.51 -13.55 1.64
CA ALA A 19 5.19 -12.37 2.15
C ALA A 19 4.26 -11.16 2.26
N ALA A 20 3.46 -10.88 1.23
CA ALA A 20 2.49 -9.79 1.25
C ALA A 20 1.40 -10.02 2.30
N ALA A 21 0.92 -11.25 2.47
CA ALA A 21 -0.05 -11.60 3.50
C ALA A 21 0.51 -11.41 4.92
N GLN A 22 1.72 -11.93 5.19
CA GLN A 22 2.38 -11.77 6.49
C GLN A 22 2.73 -10.32 6.78
N PHE A 23 3.21 -9.58 5.77
CA PHE A 23 3.50 -8.17 5.90
C PHE A 23 2.21 -7.39 6.18
N GLY A 24 1.13 -7.64 5.43
CA GLY A 24 -0.18 -7.02 5.68
C GLY A 24 -0.76 -7.32 7.07
N ALA A 25 -0.53 -8.52 7.61
CA ALA A 25 -0.93 -8.88 8.96
C ALA A 25 -0.11 -8.18 10.06
N ALA A 26 1.07 -7.63 9.73
CA ALA A 26 1.99 -7.01 10.68
C ALA A 26 1.63 -5.55 11.03
N SER A 27 0.37 -5.27 11.37
CA SER A 27 -0.12 -3.91 11.68
C SER A 27 0.63 -3.21 12.81
N ARG A 28 1.06 -3.95 13.84
CA ARG A 28 1.89 -3.43 14.95
C ARG A 28 3.29 -3.04 14.48
N LEU A 29 3.82 -3.73 13.48
CA LEU A 29 5.11 -3.37 12.89
C LEU A 29 4.95 -2.13 12.01
N GLY A 30 3.90 -2.09 11.19
CA GLY A 30 3.58 -0.92 10.36
C GLY A 30 3.43 0.37 11.19
N SER A 31 2.75 0.32 12.34
CA SER A 31 2.63 1.48 13.22
C SER A 31 3.95 1.88 13.88
N ARG A 32 4.76 0.91 14.31
CA ARG A 32 6.10 1.18 14.87
C ARG A 32 7.08 1.69 13.84
N ALA A 33 6.92 1.33 12.57
CA ALA A 33 7.76 1.79 11.47
C ALA A 33 7.77 3.32 11.35
N LEU A 34 6.69 4.00 11.75
CA LEU A 34 6.58 5.46 11.74
C LEU A 34 7.59 6.16 12.65
N VAL A 35 8.06 5.48 13.69
CA VAL A 35 9.01 6.02 14.69
C VAL A 35 10.33 5.23 14.74
N ALA A 36 10.55 4.33 13.79
CA ALA A 36 11.79 3.57 13.66
C ALA A 36 12.96 4.48 13.27
N GLU A 37 14.20 4.05 13.54
CA GLU A 37 15.37 4.79 13.05
C GLU A 37 15.33 4.94 11.51
N PRO A 38 15.88 6.04 10.95
CA PRO A 38 15.72 6.37 9.53
C PRO A 38 16.10 5.23 8.57
N THR A 39 17.20 4.54 8.81
CA THR A 39 17.66 3.43 7.96
C THR A 39 16.65 2.28 7.91
N LEU A 40 16.07 1.91 9.05
CA LEU A 40 15.06 0.85 9.12
C LEU A 40 13.75 1.30 8.47
N GLN A 41 13.33 2.54 8.73
CA GLN A 41 12.14 3.13 8.12
C GLN A 41 12.24 3.14 6.59
N VAL A 42 13.40 3.52 6.03
CA VAL A 42 13.69 3.48 4.59
C VAL A 42 13.59 2.07 4.02
N ALA A 43 14.15 1.08 4.72
CA ALA A 43 14.10 -0.31 4.28
C ALA A 43 12.67 -0.87 4.27
N LEU A 44 11.88 -0.55 5.29
CA LEU A 44 10.48 -0.94 5.40
C LEU A 44 9.62 -0.25 4.33
N LEU A 45 9.86 1.03 4.04
CA LEU A 45 9.17 1.75 2.98
C LEU A 45 9.43 1.11 1.61
N ARG A 46 10.69 0.78 1.30
CA ARG A 46 11.04 0.10 0.04
C ARG A 46 10.41 -1.29 -0.07
N LEU A 47 10.34 -2.03 1.04
CA LEU A 47 9.66 -3.32 1.09
C LEU A 47 8.15 -3.15 0.86
N ALA A 48 7.52 -2.15 1.49
CA ALA A 48 6.10 -1.85 1.27
C ALA A 48 5.81 -1.53 -0.20
N VAL A 49 6.62 -0.68 -0.84
CA VAL A 49 6.50 -0.35 -2.27
C VAL A 49 6.58 -1.60 -3.13
N PHE A 50 7.56 -2.48 -2.88
CA PHE A 50 7.70 -3.74 -3.60
C PHE A 50 6.46 -4.63 -3.44
N LEU A 51 5.96 -4.78 -2.21
CA LEU A 51 4.82 -5.65 -1.92
C LEU A 51 3.50 -5.08 -2.44
N PHE A 52 3.30 -3.75 -2.46
CA PHE A 52 2.15 -3.15 -3.13
C PHE A 52 2.15 -3.41 -4.64
N LYS A 53 3.32 -3.28 -5.30
CA LYS A 53 3.47 -3.64 -6.72
C LYS A 53 3.13 -5.11 -6.95
N HIS A 54 3.59 -6.01 -6.08
CA HIS A 54 3.25 -7.43 -6.17
C HIS A 54 1.75 -7.69 -5.95
N ALA A 55 1.13 -7.11 -4.92
CA ALA A 55 -0.29 -7.27 -4.61
C ALA A 55 -1.23 -6.77 -5.72
N ASN A 56 -0.74 -5.87 -6.58
CA ASN A 56 -1.46 -5.38 -7.75
C ASN A 56 -1.23 -6.22 -9.02
N SER A 57 -0.29 -7.16 -9.01
CA SER A 57 0.07 -7.98 -10.18
C SER A 57 -0.97 -9.05 -10.51
N ARG A 58 -0.99 -9.51 -11.76
CA ARG A 58 -1.81 -10.66 -12.19
C ARG A 58 -1.41 -11.96 -11.49
N GLU A 59 -0.13 -12.11 -11.17
CA GLU A 59 0.39 -13.29 -10.46
C GLU A 59 -0.25 -13.43 -9.07
N PHE A 60 -0.49 -12.30 -8.39
CA PHE A 60 -1.17 -12.29 -7.10
C PHE A 60 -2.64 -12.73 -7.18
N GLU A 61 -3.28 -12.51 -8.34
CA GLU A 61 -4.67 -12.89 -8.61
C GLU A 61 -4.82 -14.34 -9.07
N LEU A 62 -3.77 -14.91 -9.66
CA LEU A 62 -3.72 -16.30 -10.11
C LEU A 62 -3.51 -17.23 -8.92
N SER A 63 -4.57 -17.41 -8.14
CA SER A 63 -4.65 -18.46 -7.14
C SER A 63 -5.23 -19.74 -7.75
N PRO A 64 -4.78 -20.94 -7.32
CA PRO A 64 -5.38 -22.19 -7.77
C PRO A 64 -6.84 -22.40 -7.28
N GLY A 65 -7.34 -21.58 -6.36
CA GLY A 65 -8.72 -21.63 -5.85
C GLY A 65 -9.66 -20.66 -6.58
N GLY A 66 -10.92 -21.05 -6.78
CA GLY A 66 -11.93 -20.30 -7.53
C GLY A 66 -12.45 -19.01 -6.86
N ASN A 67 -13.76 -18.78 -6.87
CA ASN A 67 -14.36 -17.49 -6.47
C ASN A 67 -14.19 -17.14 -4.97
N GLU A 68 -14.04 -18.15 -4.09
CA GLU A 68 -13.74 -17.96 -2.66
C GLU A 68 -12.39 -17.26 -2.43
N ASP A 69 -11.47 -17.39 -3.39
CA ASP A 69 -10.14 -16.80 -3.33
C ASP A 69 -10.17 -15.28 -3.57
N LYS A 70 -11.15 -14.77 -4.33
CA LYS A 70 -11.27 -13.33 -4.59
C LYS A 70 -11.52 -12.52 -3.32
N GLY A 71 -12.33 -13.05 -2.41
CA GLY A 71 -12.57 -12.45 -1.09
C GLY A 71 -11.29 -12.43 -0.26
N ALA A 72 -10.56 -13.56 -0.20
CA ALA A 72 -9.29 -13.65 0.51
C ALA A 72 -8.22 -12.70 -0.06
N ILE A 73 -8.16 -12.55 -1.39
CA ILE A 73 -7.26 -11.61 -2.07
C ILE A 73 -7.60 -10.16 -1.70
N ALA A 74 -8.89 -9.80 -1.70
CA ALA A 74 -9.32 -8.45 -1.29
C ALA A 74 -8.93 -8.16 0.17
N GLU A 75 -9.16 -9.11 1.09
CA GLU A 75 -8.77 -8.98 2.50
C GLU A 75 -7.25 -8.86 2.69
N GLN A 76 -6.44 -9.58 1.91
CA GLN A 76 -4.99 -9.44 1.93
C GLN A 76 -4.56 -8.03 1.47
N ARG A 77 -5.21 -7.48 0.44
CA ARG A 77 -4.95 -6.12 -0.05
C ARG A 77 -5.36 -5.06 0.98
N VAL A 78 -6.52 -5.19 1.59
CA VAL A 78 -6.98 -4.31 2.68
C VAL A 78 -6.01 -4.34 3.84
N SER A 79 -5.60 -5.53 4.29
CA SER A 79 -4.62 -5.69 5.37
C SER A 79 -3.29 -5.01 5.06
N LEU A 80 -2.80 -5.16 3.82
CA LEU A 80 -1.57 -4.51 3.35
C LEU A 80 -1.70 -2.98 3.35
N LEU A 81 -2.77 -2.45 2.75
CA LEU A 81 -3.04 -1.01 2.70
C LEU A 81 -3.20 -0.44 4.11
N ARG A 82 -4.01 -1.07 4.95
CA ARG A 82 -4.27 -0.63 6.33
C ARG A 82 -3.00 -0.56 7.17
N SER A 83 -2.14 -1.57 7.06
CA SER A 83 -0.92 -1.66 7.87
C SER A 83 0.19 -0.73 7.39
N TRP A 84 0.30 -0.45 6.08
CA TRP A 84 1.51 0.16 5.51
C TRP A 84 1.30 1.46 4.73
N LEU A 85 0.08 1.81 4.33
CA LEU A 85 -0.21 3.13 3.78
C LEU A 85 0.16 4.28 4.73
N PRO A 86 -0.02 4.17 6.07
CA PRO A 86 0.47 5.18 7.00
C PRO A 86 1.96 5.50 6.85
N LEU A 87 2.79 4.48 6.57
CA LEU A 87 4.23 4.63 6.39
C LEU A 87 4.56 5.35 5.08
N LEU A 88 3.75 5.19 4.03
CA LEU A 88 3.88 6.02 2.85
C LEU A 88 3.52 7.48 3.20
N CYS A 89 2.36 7.73 3.81
CA CYS A 89 1.96 9.11 4.09
C CYS A 89 2.89 9.86 5.08
N ARG A 90 3.42 9.16 6.09
CA ARG A 90 4.14 9.78 7.21
C ARG A 90 5.61 9.39 7.32
N GLY A 91 6.07 8.46 6.50
CA GLY A 91 7.46 8.02 6.49
C GLY A 91 8.36 9.19 6.17
N SER A 92 9.36 9.40 7.01
CA SER A 92 10.27 10.54 6.93
C SER A 92 10.95 10.55 5.56
N ASN A 93 10.92 11.71 4.89
CA ASN A 93 11.89 12.05 3.85
C ASN A 93 13.30 12.30 4.45
N GLY A 94 13.60 11.73 5.62
CA GLY A 94 14.65 12.14 6.57
C GLY A 94 16.08 11.76 6.19
N THR A 95 16.35 11.63 4.90
CA THR A 95 17.70 11.52 4.34
C THR A 95 17.92 12.70 3.38
N ASP A 96 19.14 13.18 3.24
CA ASP A 96 19.50 14.28 2.32
C ASP A 96 19.03 14.05 0.86
N ALA A 97 18.65 12.81 0.53
CA ALA A 97 18.01 12.40 -0.71
C ALA A 97 16.64 11.73 -0.45
N PRO A 98 15.66 11.93 -1.34
CA PRO A 98 14.36 11.26 -1.23
C PRO A 98 14.51 9.73 -1.39
N VAL A 99 13.79 8.96 -0.58
CA VAL A 99 13.84 7.48 -0.58
C VAL A 99 13.46 6.86 -1.92
N LEU A 100 12.47 7.50 -2.57
CA LEU A 100 11.93 7.19 -3.89
C LEU A 100 12.15 8.42 -4.78
N SER A 101 12.57 8.20 -6.02
CA SER A 101 12.57 9.22 -7.06
C SER A 101 11.16 9.71 -7.38
N SER A 102 11.03 10.89 -7.99
CA SER A 102 9.73 11.41 -8.43
C SER A 102 8.99 10.44 -9.35
N LYS A 103 9.73 9.73 -10.22
CA LYS A 103 9.16 8.70 -11.10
C LYS A 103 8.57 7.54 -10.29
N GLU A 104 9.33 7.01 -9.32
CA GLU A 104 8.85 5.91 -8.46
C GLU A 104 7.64 6.33 -7.62
N ARG A 105 7.58 7.59 -7.17
CA ARG A 105 6.42 8.14 -6.46
C ARG A 105 5.17 8.16 -7.35
N THR A 106 5.29 8.65 -8.59
CA THR A 106 4.19 8.66 -9.56
C THR A 106 3.72 7.25 -9.89
N GLU A 107 4.65 6.32 -10.14
CA GLU A 107 4.32 4.91 -10.35
C GLU A 107 3.58 4.32 -9.15
N MET A 108 4.01 4.63 -7.93
CA MET A 108 3.38 4.12 -6.72
C MET A 108 1.97 4.66 -6.54
N VAL A 109 1.72 5.93 -6.85
CA VAL A 109 0.36 6.50 -6.83
C VAL A 109 -0.56 5.73 -7.78
N ALA A 110 -0.11 5.42 -9.01
CA ALA A 110 -0.90 4.63 -9.95
C ALA A 110 -1.17 3.21 -9.43
N VAL A 111 -0.16 2.56 -8.83
CA VAL A 111 -0.33 1.22 -8.24
C VAL A 111 -1.33 1.23 -7.09
N LEU A 112 -1.29 2.25 -6.21
CA LEU A 112 -2.26 2.39 -5.12
C LEU A 112 -3.67 2.63 -5.65
N ASP A 113 -3.83 3.49 -6.66
CA ASP A 113 -5.11 3.79 -7.30
C ASP A 113 -5.76 2.53 -7.91
N GLU A 114 -4.98 1.75 -8.66
CA GLU A 114 -5.43 0.47 -9.21
C GLU A 114 -5.76 -0.55 -8.12
N LEU A 115 -4.93 -0.64 -7.08
CA LEU A 115 -5.13 -1.59 -5.99
C LEU A 115 -6.42 -1.29 -5.22
N ILE A 116 -6.67 -0.02 -4.91
CA ILE A 116 -7.91 0.45 -4.24
C ILE A 116 -9.11 0.20 -5.15
N GLY A 117 -9.00 0.50 -6.45
CA GLY A 117 -10.09 0.27 -7.41
C GLY A 117 -10.52 -1.20 -7.54
N LYS A 118 -9.69 -2.16 -7.11
CA LYS A 118 -10.01 -3.60 -7.07
C LYS A 118 -10.76 -4.03 -5.81
N LEU A 119 -10.91 -3.16 -4.80
CA LEU A 119 -11.57 -3.47 -3.53
C LEU A 119 -13.09 -3.31 -3.62
N GLY A 120 -13.81 -3.93 -2.69
CA GLY A 120 -15.23 -3.67 -2.49
C GLY A 120 -15.51 -2.25 -2.01
N TRP A 121 -16.74 -1.78 -2.17
CA TRP A 121 -17.13 -0.40 -1.89
C TRP A 121 -16.74 0.10 -0.48
N GLU A 122 -17.13 -0.65 0.55
CA GLU A 122 -16.85 -0.31 1.96
C GLU A 122 -15.33 -0.36 2.26
N GLN A 123 -14.61 -1.27 1.62
CA GLN A 123 -13.16 -1.38 1.74
C GLN A 123 -12.45 -0.18 1.10
N GLN A 124 -12.95 0.31 -0.04
CA GLN A 124 -12.44 1.54 -0.66
C GLN A 124 -12.62 2.73 0.29
N GLU A 125 -13.80 2.88 0.89
CA GLU A 125 -14.08 3.92 1.88
C GLU A 125 -13.11 3.86 3.07
N GLU A 126 -12.92 2.67 3.66
CA GLU A 126 -12.00 2.48 4.79
C GLU A 126 -10.59 2.96 4.43
N ILE A 127 -10.05 2.52 3.28
CA ILE A 127 -8.68 2.85 2.88
C ILE A 127 -8.54 4.32 2.50
N LEU A 128 -9.52 4.91 1.84
CA LEU A 128 -9.51 6.32 1.46
C LEU A 128 -9.62 7.24 2.68
N ALA A 129 -10.45 6.88 3.66
CA ALA A 129 -10.53 7.59 4.93
C ALA A 129 -9.22 7.50 5.72
N LEU A 130 -8.59 6.31 5.75
CA LEU A 130 -7.28 6.11 6.36
C LEU A 130 -6.22 6.98 5.67
N TRP A 131 -6.15 6.94 4.34
CA TRP A 131 -5.25 7.78 3.56
C TRP A 131 -5.42 9.25 3.92
N LEU A 132 -6.64 9.77 3.87
CA LEU A 132 -6.93 11.18 4.12
C LEU A 132 -6.50 11.59 5.54
N HIS A 133 -6.77 10.76 6.55
CA HIS A 133 -6.32 10.99 7.92
C HIS A 133 -4.79 11.08 8.04
N HIS A 134 -4.07 10.19 7.35
CA HIS A 134 -2.61 10.18 7.41
C HIS A 134 -1.96 11.27 6.56
N PHE A 135 -2.51 11.57 5.39
CA PHE A 135 -2.07 12.61 4.46
C PHE A 135 -2.26 14.01 5.06
N ALA A 136 -3.44 14.31 5.62
CA ALA A 136 -3.73 15.61 6.22
C ALA A 136 -2.91 15.91 7.49
N ALA A 137 -2.35 14.88 8.13
CA ALA A 137 -1.50 15.03 9.31
C ALA A 137 -0.04 15.42 8.98
N CYS A 138 0.35 15.41 7.71
CA CYS A 138 1.70 15.73 7.25
C CYS A 138 1.65 16.90 6.25
N PRO A 139 1.56 18.17 6.72
CA PRO A 139 1.37 19.32 5.84
C PRO A 139 2.53 19.57 4.87
N ASP A 140 3.73 19.04 5.18
CA ASP A 140 4.94 19.23 4.39
C ASP A 140 5.13 18.16 3.30
N THR A 141 4.21 17.20 3.15
CA THR A 141 4.27 16.16 2.11
C THR A 141 3.02 16.18 1.23
N ASP A 142 3.24 16.18 -0.07
CA ASP A 142 2.21 16.03 -1.11
C ASP A 142 2.08 14.58 -1.57
N TRP A 143 2.61 13.62 -0.79
CA TRP A 143 2.75 12.23 -1.19
C TRP A 143 2.28 11.23 -0.11
N PRO A 144 1.64 10.10 -0.50
CA PRO A 144 1.11 9.80 -1.84
C PRO A 144 -0.18 10.59 -2.10
N ASN A 145 -0.29 11.27 -3.25
CA ASN A 145 -1.51 11.99 -3.62
C ASN A 145 -2.55 11.04 -4.23
N LEU A 146 -3.57 10.65 -3.46
CA LEU A 146 -4.71 9.83 -3.90
C LEU A 146 -6.00 10.66 -4.08
N GLU A 147 -5.91 11.98 -4.23
CA GLU A 147 -7.06 12.88 -4.38
C GLU A 147 -7.96 12.49 -5.57
N SER A 148 -7.36 12.08 -6.69
CA SER A 148 -8.11 11.60 -7.86
C SER A 148 -8.90 10.32 -7.53
N CYS A 149 -8.31 9.38 -6.79
CA CYS A 149 -8.97 8.17 -6.32
C CYS A 149 -10.16 8.51 -5.42
N TYR A 150 -9.92 9.37 -4.42
CA TYR A 150 -10.93 9.84 -3.49
C TYR A 150 -12.07 10.56 -4.18
N THR A 151 -11.77 11.48 -5.10
CA THR A 151 -12.77 12.27 -5.82
C THR A 151 -13.67 11.40 -6.68
N ARG A 152 -13.11 10.38 -7.36
CA ARG A 152 -13.90 9.41 -8.12
C ARG A 152 -14.85 8.62 -7.22
N TRP A 153 -14.32 8.04 -6.12
CA TRP A 153 -15.15 7.31 -5.15
C TRP A 153 -16.25 8.21 -4.56
N TYR A 154 -15.92 9.45 -4.18
CA TYR A 154 -16.86 10.42 -3.61
C TYR A 154 -17.95 10.85 -4.61
N ALA A 155 -17.61 11.01 -5.89
CA ALA A 155 -18.59 11.33 -6.92
C ALA A 155 -19.59 10.19 -7.13
N GLU A 156 -19.13 8.94 -7.11
CA GLU A 156 -20.00 7.77 -7.18
C GLU A 156 -20.83 7.59 -5.89
N SER A 157 -20.27 7.89 -4.71
CA SER A 157 -20.99 7.75 -3.43
C SER A 157 -22.19 8.67 -3.36
N ARG A 158 -22.03 9.90 -3.85
CA ARG A 158 -23.11 10.87 -3.98
C ARG A 158 -24.26 10.40 -4.86
N ARG A 159 -23.97 9.70 -5.96
CA ARG A 159 -25.02 9.19 -6.86
C ARG A 159 -25.86 8.07 -6.23
N LEU A 160 -25.35 7.39 -5.22
CA LEU A 160 -26.07 6.33 -4.50
C LEU A 160 -26.96 6.87 -3.37
N LEU A 161 -26.78 8.14 -2.99
CA LEU A 161 -27.58 8.85 -1.98
C LEU A 161 -28.68 9.73 -2.60
N GLU A 162 -28.68 9.88 -3.92
CA GLU A 162 -29.70 10.56 -4.74
C GLU A 162 -30.73 9.52 -5.26
#